data_AF-A0A8J3CQC9-F1
#
_entry.id   AF-A0A8J3CQC9-F1
#
_cell.length_a   1.000
_cell.length_b   1.000
_cell.length_c   1.000
_cell.angle_alpha   90.00
_cell.angle_beta   90.00
_cell.angle_gamma   90.00
#
_symmetry.space_group_name_H-M   'P 1'
#
loop_
_entity.id
_entity.type
_entity.pdbx_description
1 polymer ?
#
loop_
_entity_poly.entity_id
_entity_poly.type
_entity_poly.pdbx_seq_one_letter_code
_entity_poly.pdbx_strand_id
1 'polypeptide(L)'
;MGRFKLGLATLVSAALIAVSTGMTVAAAPDAAQFGQLPAGYDAAISPDGTRVAIIRAVNGEYVVQIVSLDGESLDDNGALTLGEGAKPKWIKWANNDRVFVSLWGSVEVGGTRRTTGSRL
;
A
#
# COMPACT_ATOMS: atom_id res chain seq x y z
N MET A 1 9.35 62.56 30.33
CA MET A 1 9.20 62.30 31.79
C MET A 1 7.73 62.37 32.18
N GLY A 2 7.05 61.22 32.26
CA GLY A 2 5.68 61.10 32.78
C GLY A 2 5.69 60.14 33.96
N ARG A 3 5.20 60.60 35.12
CA ARG A 3 5.34 59.97 36.43
C ARG A 3 4.37 58.80 36.63
N PHE A 4 4.88 57.74 37.26
CA PHE A 4 4.17 56.55 37.72
C PHE A 4 3.00 56.89 38.66
N LYS A 5 1.86 56.20 38.47
CA LYS A 5 0.83 56.03 39.50
C LYS A 5 0.76 54.56 39.91
N LEU A 6 0.89 54.37 41.22
CA LEU A 6 0.77 53.14 41.99
C LEU A 6 -0.69 52.67 42.03
N GLY A 7 -0.93 51.37 41.95
CA GLY A 7 -2.25 50.76 42.15
C GLY A 7 -2.11 49.33 42.64
N LEU A 8 -2.21 49.18 43.96
CA LEU A 8 -2.10 47.97 44.76
C LEU A 8 -3.30 47.02 44.54
N ALA A 9 -3.02 45.72 44.61
CA ALA A 9 -3.88 44.53 44.76
C ALA A 9 -5.38 44.74 45.05
N THR A 10 -6.25 43.87 44.49
CA THR A 10 -7.01 42.81 45.21
C THR A 10 -7.95 42.10 44.23
N LEU A 11 -8.04 40.76 44.35
CA LEU A 11 -9.23 39.90 44.29
C LEU A 11 -9.02 38.62 43.47
N VAL A 12 -8.72 37.56 44.21
CA VAL A 12 -8.91 36.15 43.84
C VAL A 12 -10.42 35.94 43.63
N SER A 13 -10.83 35.58 42.42
CA SER A 13 -12.19 35.13 42.12
C SER A 13 -12.15 33.76 41.46
N ALA A 14 -12.99 32.88 42.00
CA ALA A 14 -13.10 31.45 41.77
C ALA A 14 -13.22 31.05 40.29
N ALA A 15 -12.39 30.10 39.86
CA ALA A 15 -12.57 29.36 38.62
C ALA A 15 -12.68 27.87 38.98
N LEU A 16 -13.89 27.36 39.10
CA LEU A 16 -14.15 25.93 39.18
C LEU A 16 -15.38 25.61 38.34
N ILE A 17 -15.29 24.48 37.60
CA ILE A 17 -16.36 23.74 36.91
C ILE A 17 -16.67 24.30 35.50
N ALA A 18 -16.56 23.57 34.38
CA ALA A 18 -16.47 22.14 34.12
C ALA A 18 -15.60 21.86 32.89
N VAL A 19 -14.67 20.91 32.98
CA VAL A 19 -14.07 20.27 31.80
C VAL A 19 -14.76 18.92 31.66
N SER A 20 -15.88 18.88 30.94
CA SER A 20 -16.38 17.64 30.35
C SER A 20 -15.53 17.38 29.12
N THR A 21 -14.44 16.62 29.27
CA THR A 21 -13.76 16.03 28.12
C THR A 21 -14.74 15.11 27.42
N GLY A 22 -15.33 15.59 26.32
CA GLY A 22 -16.11 14.75 25.42
C GLY A 22 -15.22 13.58 25.00
N MET A 23 -15.61 12.36 25.37
CA MET A 23 -15.06 11.17 24.76
C MET A 23 -15.45 11.21 23.29
N THR A 24 -14.53 11.65 22.43
CA THR A 24 -14.65 11.46 20.99
C THR A 24 -14.58 9.97 20.74
N VAL A 25 -15.73 9.35 20.54
CA VAL A 25 -15.81 8.05 19.87
C VAL A 25 -15.21 8.24 18.47
N ALA A 26 -14.08 7.58 18.20
CA ALA A 26 -13.50 7.57 16.87
C ALA A 26 -14.58 7.06 15.89
N ALA A 27 -14.92 7.86 14.89
CA ALA A 27 -15.81 7.43 13.82
C ALA A 27 -15.25 6.14 13.21
N ALA A 28 -16.15 5.24 12.79
CA ALA A 28 -15.75 4.02 12.10
C ALA A 28 -14.82 4.38 10.91
N PRO A 29 -13.75 3.60 10.67
CA PRO A 29 -12.89 3.80 9.51
C PRO A 29 -13.72 3.86 8.23
N ASP A 30 -13.32 4.71 7.28
CA ASP A 30 -14.03 4.85 6.03
C ASP A 30 -14.03 3.52 5.25
N ALA A 31 -15.17 3.17 4.65
CA ALA A 31 -15.33 1.91 3.92
C ALA A 31 -14.30 1.78 2.77
N ALA A 32 -13.86 2.90 2.20
CA ALA A 32 -12.83 2.92 1.16
C ALA A 32 -11.47 2.41 1.65
N GLN A 33 -11.17 2.51 2.95
CA GLN A 33 -9.92 2.03 3.53
C GLN A 33 -9.83 0.49 3.50
N PHE A 34 -10.97 -0.20 3.53
CA PHE A 34 -11.01 -1.66 3.44
C PHE A 34 -10.88 -2.20 2.01
N GLY A 35 -11.01 -1.33 1.00
CA GLY A 35 -10.78 -1.67 -0.41
C GLY A 35 -9.32 -1.52 -0.86
N GLN A 36 -8.45 -0.99 -0.01
CA GLN A 36 -7.02 -0.89 -0.31
C GLN A 36 -6.39 -2.28 -0.16
N LEU A 37 -6.17 -2.95 -1.28
CA LEU A 37 -5.45 -4.23 -1.33
C LEU A 37 -4.05 -4.07 -0.72
N PRO A 38 -3.55 -5.06 0.04
CA PRO A 38 -2.13 -5.16 0.33
C PRO A 38 -1.36 -5.05 -0.99
N ALA A 39 -0.30 -4.23 -1.02
CA ALA A 39 0.40 -3.96 -2.27
C ALA A 39 0.88 -5.26 -2.93
N GLY A 40 1.41 -6.24 -2.18
CA GLY A 40 1.94 -7.49 -2.72
C GLY A 40 0.91 -8.63 -2.83
N TYR A 41 0.88 -9.30 -3.98
CA TYR A 41 0.13 -10.51 -4.26
C TYR A 41 0.96 -11.78 -3.98
N ASP A 42 2.18 -11.84 -4.49
CA ASP A 42 3.14 -12.95 -4.27
C ASP A 42 4.57 -12.43 -4.44
N ALA A 43 5.56 -13.11 -3.86
CA ALA A 43 6.96 -12.74 -3.96
C ALA A 43 7.92 -13.93 -3.86
N ALA A 44 9.08 -13.83 -4.52
CA ALA A 44 10.13 -14.83 -4.47
C ALA A 44 11.52 -14.18 -4.42
N ILE A 45 12.44 -14.75 -3.63
CA ILE A 45 13.83 -14.30 -3.52
C ILE A 45 14.67 -15.02 -4.58
N SER A 46 15.61 -14.30 -5.21
CA SER A 46 16.53 -14.87 -6.20
C SER A 46 17.44 -15.95 -5.57
N PRO A 47 17.94 -16.91 -6.36
CA PRO A 47 18.83 -17.95 -5.83
C PRO A 47 20.11 -17.41 -5.19
N ASP A 48 20.65 -16.31 -5.69
CA ASP A 48 21.81 -15.60 -5.10
C ASP A 48 21.48 -14.75 -3.86
N GLY A 49 20.19 -14.60 -3.50
CA GLY A 49 19.74 -13.82 -2.35
C GLY A 49 19.88 -12.31 -2.49
N THR A 50 20.15 -11.79 -3.69
CA THR A 50 20.38 -10.35 -3.92
C THR A 50 19.13 -9.60 -4.35
N ARG A 51 18.09 -10.30 -4.85
CA ARG A 51 16.90 -9.70 -5.44
C ARG A 51 15.62 -10.35 -4.95
N VAL A 52 14.52 -9.60 -5.00
CA VAL A 52 13.16 -10.11 -4.81
C VAL A 52 12.32 -9.77 -6.03
N ALA A 53 11.62 -10.78 -6.56
CA ALA A 53 10.60 -10.57 -7.56
C ALA A 53 9.24 -10.52 -6.85
N ILE A 54 8.45 -9.49 -7.11
CA ILE A 54 7.19 -9.19 -6.42
C ILE A 54 6.10 -8.99 -7.47
N ILE A 55 4.96 -9.63 -7.29
CA ILE A 55 3.72 -9.27 -7.96
C ILE A 55 2.98 -8.32 -7.04
N ARG A 56 2.60 -7.13 -7.52
CA ARG A 56 1.86 -6.15 -6.72
C ARG A 56 0.70 -5.52 -7.48
N ALA A 57 -0.31 -5.06 -6.77
CA ALA A 57 -1.38 -4.24 -7.35
C ALA A 57 -0.98 -2.76 -7.33
N VAL A 58 -1.04 -2.10 -8.48
CA VAL A 58 -0.83 -0.65 -8.65
C VAL A 58 -1.99 -0.11 -9.48
N ASN A 59 -2.76 0.82 -8.92
CA ASN A 59 -3.92 1.43 -9.58
C ASN A 59 -4.93 0.41 -10.15
N GLY A 60 -5.09 -0.74 -9.49
CA GLY A 60 -6.02 -1.80 -9.90
C GLY A 60 -5.46 -2.82 -10.90
N GLU A 61 -4.23 -2.61 -11.40
CA GLU A 61 -3.54 -3.55 -12.28
C GLU A 61 -2.43 -4.30 -11.54
N TYR A 62 -2.17 -5.54 -11.96
CA TYR A 62 -1.04 -6.29 -11.41
C TYR A 62 0.24 -5.97 -12.18
N VAL A 63 1.29 -5.68 -11.43
CA VAL A 63 2.62 -5.36 -11.91
C VAL A 63 3.61 -6.34 -11.30
N VAL A 64 4.50 -6.88 -12.11
CA VAL A 64 5.66 -7.67 -11.68
C VAL A 64 6.85 -6.73 -11.61
N GLN A 65 7.55 -6.72 -10.48
CA GLN A 65 8.72 -5.88 -10.26
C GLN A 65 9.85 -6.72 -9.65
N ILE A 66 11.09 -6.42 -10.05
CA ILE A 66 12.28 -6.97 -9.40
C ILE A 66 12.95 -5.85 -8.61
N VAL A 67 13.23 -6.10 -7.35
CA VAL A 67 13.93 -5.18 -6.45
C VAL A 67 15.25 -5.78 -6.01
N SER A 68 16.27 -4.93 -5.89
CA SER A 68 17.50 -5.28 -5.19
C SER A 68 17.28 -5.24 -3.68
N LEU A 69 17.98 -6.10 -2.95
CA LEU A 69 17.96 -6.17 -1.48
C LEU A 69 19.05 -5.31 -0.83
N ASP A 70 19.95 -4.72 -1.61
CA ASP A 70 20.99 -3.80 -1.14
C ASP A 70 20.45 -2.42 -0.71
N GLY A 71 19.16 -2.14 -0.93
CA GLY A 71 18.52 -0.90 -0.54
C GLY A 71 18.68 0.23 -1.56
N GLU A 72 19.35 0.00 -2.69
CA GLU A 72 19.25 0.90 -3.83
C GLU A 72 17.86 0.74 -4.48
N SER A 73 17.30 1.89 -4.87
CA SER A 73 15.85 2.06 -5.06
C SER A 73 15.25 1.06 -6.05
N LEU A 74 13.93 0.86 -5.90
CA LEU A 74 13.04 0.28 -6.91
C LEU A 74 13.38 0.90 -8.28
N ASP A 75 14.22 0.25 -9.07
CA ASP A 75 14.43 0.67 -10.44
C ASP A 75 13.09 0.48 -11.15
N ASP A 76 12.39 1.60 -11.41
CA ASP A 76 11.17 1.63 -12.23
C ASP A 76 11.42 1.07 -13.65
N ASN A 77 12.69 0.87 -14.01
CA ASN A 77 13.15 0.23 -15.24
C ASN A 77 12.77 -1.26 -15.38
N GLY A 78 12.28 -1.91 -14.32
CA GLY A 78 12.00 -3.35 -14.30
C GLY A 78 10.53 -3.77 -14.09
N ALA A 79 9.58 -2.83 -14.14
CA ALA A 79 8.17 -3.12 -13.89
C ALA A 79 7.44 -3.62 -15.16
N LEU A 80 6.86 -4.82 -15.10
CA LEU A 80 6.03 -5.40 -16.14
C LEU A 80 4.56 -5.43 -15.70
N THR A 81 3.72 -4.62 -16.33
CA THR A 81 2.27 -4.68 -16.16
C THR A 81 1.70 -5.92 -16.86
N LEU A 82 0.86 -6.69 -16.16
CA LEU A 82 0.29 -7.95 -16.64
C LEU A 82 -0.89 -7.79 -17.62
N GLY A 83 -1.39 -6.57 -17.79
CA GLY A 83 -2.50 -6.23 -18.68
C GLY A 83 -3.88 -6.54 -18.09
N GLU A 84 -4.92 -5.97 -18.71
CA GLU A 84 -6.30 -6.11 -18.25
C GLU A 84 -6.77 -7.58 -18.31
N GLY A 85 -7.51 -8.01 -17.29
CA GLY A 85 -8.08 -9.36 -17.22
C GLY A 85 -7.09 -10.47 -16.84
N ALA A 86 -5.78 -10.19 -16.81
CA ALA A 86 -4.78 -11.10 -16.27
C ALA A 86 -4.82 -11.11 -14.75
N LYS A 87 -4.84 -12.32 -14.18
CA LYS A 87 -4.81 -12.57 -12.75
C LYS A 87 -3.59 -13.43 -12.43
N PRO A 88 -2.69 -12.97 -11.55
CA PRO A 88 -1.53 -13.76 -11.14
C PRO A 88 -1.97 -15.02 -10.38
N LYS A 89 -1.12 -16.05 -10.42
CA LYS A 89 -1.20 -17.24 -9.57
C LYS A 89 0.01 -17.34 -8.66
N TRP A 90 1.21 -17.25 -9.25
CA TRP A 90 2.46 -17.35 -8.52
C TRP A 90 3.62 -16.73 -9.30
N ILE A 91 4.69 -16.39 -8.57
CA ILE A 91 6.00 -16.02 -9.12
C ILE A 91 7.10 -16.93 -8.58
N LYS A 92 8.04 -17.33 -9.45
CA LYS A 92 9.23 -18.10 -9.05
C LYS A 92 10.44 -17.68 -9.87
N TRP A 93 11.62 -17.73 -9.26
CA TRP A 93 12.87 -17.60 -10.02
C TRP A 93 13.20 -18.89 -10.75
N ALA A 94 13.61 -18.76 -12.01
CA ALA A 94 14.16 -19.87 -12.79
C ALA A 94 15.68 -19.97 -12.60
N ASN A 95 16.34 -18.81 -12.46
CA ASN A 95 17.76 -18.62 -12.17
C ASN A 95 17.96 -17.16 -11.73
N ASN A 96 19.18 -16.66 -11.59
CA ASN A 96 19.43 -15.28 -11.17
C ASN A 96 18.92 -14.22 -12.17
N ASP A 97 18.67 -14.56 -13.44
CA ASP A 97 18.34 -13.56 -14.47
C ASP A 97 16.90 -13.67 -14.99
N ARG A 98 16.15 -14.68 -14.53
CA ARG A 98 14.82 -15.01 -15.09
C ARG A 98 13.82 -15.37 -14.01
N VAL A 99 12.61 -14.86 -14.18
CA VAL A 99 11.43 -15.20 -13.38
C VAL A 99 10.36 -15.85 -14.25
N PHE A 100 9.66 -16.82 -13.67
CA PHE A 100 8.42 -17.36 -14.20
C PHE A 100 7.25 -16.77 -13.44
N VAL A 101 6.24 -16.35 -14.19
CA VAL A 101 4.99 -15.82 -13.66
C VAL A 101 3.86 -16.68 -14.24
N SER A 102 3.11 -17.34 -13.37
CA SER A 102 1.91 -18.05 -13.78
C SER A 102 0.71 -17.13 -13.65
N LEU A 103 -0.07 -17.08 -14.72
CA LEU A 103 -1.27 -16.26 -14.83
C LEU A 103 -2.47 -17.15 -15.16
N TRP A 104 -3.65 -16.65 -14.81
CA TRP A 104 -4.92 -17.09 -15.35
C TRP A 104 -5.74 -15.86 -15.75
N GLY A 105 -6.75 -16.05 -16.58
CA GLY A 105 -7.57 -14.94 -17.03
C GLY A 105 -8.82 -15.43 -17.73
N SER A 106 -9.70 -14.49 -18.06
CA SER A 106 -10.80 -14.75 -18.98
C SER A 106 -10.52 -14.04 -20.28
N VAL A 107 -10.63 -14.75 -21.39
CA VAL A 107 -10.61 -14.15 -22.72
C VAL A 107 -11.98 -14.31 -23.33
N GLU A 108 -12.49 -13.27 -23.98
CA GLU A 108 -13.67 -13.38 -24.82
C GLU A 108 -13.25 -13.86 -26.20
N VAL A 109 -13.78 -15.02 -26.62
CA VAL A 109 -13.54 -15.58 -27.95
C VAL A 109 -14.90 -15.85 -28.58
N GLY A 110 -15.22 -15.13 -29.66
CA GLY A 110 -16.49 -15.30 -30.37
C GLY A 110 -17.73 -14.96 -29.53
N GLY A 111 -17.66 -13.93 -28.68
CA GLY A 111 -18.78 -13.52 -27.82
C GLY A 111 -19.05 -14.43 -26.62
N THR A 112 -18.18 -15.41 -26.34
CA THR A 112 -18.26 -16.27 -25.17
C THR A 112 -17.03 -16.07 -24.28
N ARG A 113 -17.26 -15.81 -22.99
CA ARG A 113 -16.20 -15.74 -21.99
C ARG A 113 -15.61 -17.13 -21.72
N ARG A 114 -14.31 -17.31 -21.94
CA ARG A 114 -13.60 -18.56 -21.64
C ARG A 114 -12.54 -18.32 -20.57
N THR A 115 -12.61 -19.06 -19.48
CA THR A 115 -11.59 -19.08 -18.44
C THR A 115 -10.39 -19.88 -18.92
N THR A 116 -9.25 -19.23 -19.03
CA THR A 116 -7.97 -19.85 -19.40
C THR A 116 -7.05 -19.82 -18.19
N GLY A 117 -6.45 -20.96 -17.85
CA GLY A 117 -5.47 -21.06 -16.78
C GLY A 117 -4.28 -21.88 -17.24
N SER A 118 -3.07 -21.40 -16.94
CA SER A 118 -1.87 -22.22 -17.07
C SER A 118 -1.90 -23.33 -16.00
N ARG A 119 -2.04 -24.58 -16.46
CA ARG A 119 -1.76 -25.79 -15.68
C ARG A 119 -0.27 -26.10 -15.87
N LEU A 120 0.54 -25.68 -14.91
CA LEU A 120 1.92 -26.11 -14.72
C LEU A 120 2.04 -26.66 -13.31
#